data_AF-A0A917G2R5-F1
#
_entry.id   AF-A0A917G2R5-F1
#
_cell.length_a   1.000
_cell.length_b   1.000
_cell.length_c   1.000
_cell.angle_alpha   90.00
_cell.angle_beta   90.00
_cell.angle_gamma   90.00
#
_symmetry.space_group_name_H-M   'P 1'
#
loop_
_entity.id
_entity.type
_entity.pdbx_description
1 polymer ?
#
loop_
_entity_poly.entity_id
_entity_poly.type
_entity_poly.pdbx_seq_one_letter_code
_entity_poly.pdbx_strand_id
1 'polypeptide(L)'
;MMVYEVVPATEIDYGATGVKEVLQNVACILATTAYEQPMFREAFWQPDIDININVARMRAIPMIIDTIEKYEPRVHVAAVDFIANEQELDGILTPKVQVTVDETTL
;
A
#
# COMPACT_ATOMS: atom_id res chain seq x y z
N MET A 1 -0.25 11.77 16.75
CA MET A 1 -0.07 10.98 15.52
C MET A 1 1.35 10.46 15.47
N MET A 2 1.53 9.14 15.61
CA MET A 2 2.79 8.49 15.28
C MET A 2 2.81 8.14 13.79
N VAL A 3 3.98 8.22 13.17
CA VAL A 3 4.20 7.81 11.77
C VAL A 3 4.70 6.38 11.77
N TYR A 4 4.07 5.53 10.96
CA TYR A 4 4.43 4.14 10.75
C TYR A 4 4.89 3.96 9.31
N GLU A 5 5.92 3.13 9.10
CA GLU A 5 6.33 2.69 7.77
C GLU A 5 5.71 1.32 7.49
N VAL A 6 5.08 1.20 6.32
CA VAL A 6 4.37 -0.02 5.89
C VAL A 6 4.89 -0.45 4.52
N VAL A 7 5.14 -1.75 4.41
CA VAL A 7 5.55 -2.45 3.18
C VAL A 7 4.52 -3.53 2.85
N PRO A 8 4.50 -4.05 1.61
CA PRO A 8 3.60 -5.14 1.22
C PRO A 8 3.68 -6.34 2.18
N ALA A 9 2.52 -6.87 2.56
CA ALA A 9 2.43 -8.02 3.45
C ALA A 9 3.09 -9.26 2.84
N THR A 10 3.92 -9.93 3.64
CA THR A 10 4.53 -11.24 3.32
C THR A 10 3.95 -12.35 4.20
N GLU A 11 3.56 -11.99 5.43
CA GLU A 11 2.90 -12.85 6.41
C GLU A 11 1.67 -12.13 6.96
N ILE A 12 0.68 -12.90 7.41
CA ILE A 12 -0.59 -12.39 7.94
C ILE A 12 -0.71 -12.81 9.42
N ASP A 13 -0.89 -11.83 10.31
CA ASP A 13 -1.24 -12.06 11.71
C ASP A 13 -2.77 -12.08 11.86
N TYR A 14 -3.33 -13.26 12.12
CA TYR A 14 -4.76 -13.44 12.34
C TYR A 14 -5.26 -12.92 13.70
N GLY A 15 -4.36 -12.60 14.63
CA GLY A 15 -4.66 -12.04 15.95
C GLY A 15 -4.42 -10.53 16.06
N ALA A 16 -4.12 -9.85 14.95
CA ALA A 16 -3.85 -8.42 14.93
C ALA A 16 -5.10 -7.63 15.38
N THR A 17 -4.91 -6.69 16.30
CA THR A 17 -5.97 -5.82 16.82
C THR A 17 -5.48 -4.38 16.96
N GLY A 18 -6.40 -3.42 16.90
CA GLY A 18 -6.10 -1.99 17.04
C GLY A 18 -5.20 -1.49 15.91
N VAL A 19 -4.14 -0.75 16.25
CA VAL A 19 -3.21 -0.18 15.25
C VAL A 19 -2.59 -1.26 14.35
N LYS A 20 -2.29 -2.44 14.87
CA LYS A 20 -1.66 -3.52 14.08
C LYS A 20 -2.57 -4.05 12.98
N GLU A 21 -3.86 -4.17 13.26
CA GLU A 21 -4.87 -4.56 12.28
C GLU A 21 -4.91 -3.56 11.12
N VAL A 22 -4.94 -2.26 11.46
CA VAL A 22 -4.97 -1.17 10.48
C VAL A 22 -3.71 -1.19 9.60
N LEU A 23 -2.53 -1.31 10.21
CA LEU A 23 -1.27 -1.40 9.44
C LEU A 23 -1.23 -2.65 8.56
N GLN A 24 -1.80 -3.77 9.01
CA GLN A 24 -1.90 -4.99 8.22
C GLN A 24 -2.85 -4.83 7.03
N ASN A 25 -3.98 -4.14 7.20
CA ASN A 25 -4.91 -3.84 6.09
C ASN A 25 -4.20 -3.02 5.01
N VAL A 26 -3.45 -1.98 5.40
CA VAL A 26 -2.62 -1.20 4.46
C VAL A 26 -1.58 -2.09 3.78
N ALA A 27 -0.88 -2.95 4.52
CA ALA A 27 0.10 -3.89 3.95
C ALA A 27 -0.53 -4.87 2.93
N CYS A 28 -1.76 -5.33 3.18
CA CYS A 28 -2.53 -6.17 2.26
C CYS A 28 -2.92 -5.42 0.99
N ILE A 29 -3.34 -4.14 1.11
CA ILE A 29 -3.64 -3.28 -0.04
C ILE A 29 -2.41 -3.14 -0.94
N LEU A 30 -1.23 -2.96 -0.35
CA LEU A 30 0.02 -2.81 -1.09
C LEU A 30 0.50 -4.10 -1.77
N ALA A 31 0.18 -5.27 -1.21
CA ALA A 31 0.63 -6.56 -1.72
C ALA A 31 -0.22 -7.12 -2.86
N THR A 32 -1.48 -6.73 -2.95
CA THR A 32 -2.45 -7.29 -3.90
C THR A 32 -2.63 -6.34 -5.07
N THR A 33 -2.87 -6.87 -6.27
CA THR A 33 -3.15 -6.06 -7.46
C THR A 33 -4.65 -5.98 -7.74
N ALA A 34 -5.07 -4.91 -8.42
CA ALA A 34 -6.46 -4.76 -8.84
C ALA A 34 -6.92 -5.99 -9.64
N TYR A 35 -8.21 -6.31 -9.53
CA TYR A 35 -8.86 -7.44 -10.20
C TYR A 35 -8.47 -8.87 -9.74
N GLU A 36 -7.49 -9.06 -8.84
CA GLU A 36 -7.19 -10.39 -8.29
C GLU A 36 -8.35 -10.97 -7.47
N GLN A 37 -9.04 -10.12 -6.71
CA GLN A 37 -10.17 -10.50 -5.88
C GLN A 37 -11.49 -10.41 -6.69
N PRO A 38 -12.21 -11.53 -6.97
CA PRO A 38 -13.37 -11.52 -7.87
C PRO A 38 -14.50 -10.58 -7.44
N MET A 39 -14.72 -10.46 -6.13
CA MET A 39 -15.77 -9.64 -5.53
C MET A 39 -15.28 -8.23 -5.14
N PHE A 40 -13.97 -7.96 -5.27
CA PHE A 40 -13.34 -6.75 -4.75
C PHE A 40 -12.31 -6.19 -5.74
N ARG A 41 -12.76 -5.98 -6.98
CA ARG A 41 -11.90 -5.70 -8.14
C ARG A 41 -11.17 -4.36 -8.09
N GLU A 42 -11.81 -3.33 -7.55
CA GLU A 42 -11.27 -1.95 -7.52
C GLU A 42 -10.47 -1.65 -6.25
N ALA A 43 -10.30 -2.63 -5.37
CA ALA A 43 -9.84 -2.39 -4.01
C ALA A 43 -8.33 -2.29 -3.81
N PHE A 44 -7.61 -2.39 -4.91
CA PHE A 44 -6.17 -2.50 -4.92
C PHE A 44 -5.62 -1.62 -6.03
N TRP A 45 -4.34 -1.31 -5.94
CA TRP A 45 -3.64 -0.54 -6.95
C TRP A 45 -3.12 -1.47 -8.05
N GLN A 46 -2.74 -0.90 -9.19
CA GLN A 46 -2.12 -1.63 -10.28
C GLN A 46 -0.96 -0.82 -10.87
N PRO A 47 0.26 -1.35 -10.89
CA PRO A 47 1.37 -0.71 -11.58
C PRO A 47 1.15 -0.74 -13.10
N ASP A 48 1.61 0.31 -13.77
CA ASP A 48 1.75 0.30 -15.23
C ASP A 48 2.78 -0.75 -15.66
N ILE A 49 2.51 -1.46 -16.76
CA ILE A 49 3.39 -2.48 -17.34
C ILE A 49 4.13 -1.90 -18.55
N ASP A 50 5.39 -2.30 -18.75
CA ASP A 50 6.23 -1.95 -19.91
C ASP A 50 6.40 -0.44 -20.18
N ILE A 51 6.30 0.38 -19.14
CA ILE A 51 6.61 1.81 -19.20
C ILE A 51 7.93 2.12 -18.47
N ASN A 52 8.51 3.29 -18.75
CA ASN A 52 9.66 3.78 -18.01
C ASN A 52 9.36 3.80 -16.49
N ILE A 53 10.27 3.24 -15.70
CA ILE A 53 10.08 3.05 -14.26
C ILE A 53 9.79 4.34 -13.49
N ASN A 54 10.38 5.47 -13.91
CA ASN A 54 10.14 6.77 -13.26
C ASN A 54 8.71 7.26 -13.53
N VAL A 55 8.18 7.00 -14.73
CA VAL A 55 6.80 7.35 -15.10
C VAL A 55 5.81 6.45 -14.36
N ALA A 56 6.10 5.15 -14.27
CA ALA A 56 5.30 4.20 -13.49
C ALA A 56 5.20 4.62 -12.02
N ARG A 57 6.32 4.97 -11.37
CA ARG A 57 6.33 5.46 -9.97
C ARG A 57 5.44 6.68 -9.79
N MET A 58 5.62 7.69 -10.65
CA MET A 58 4.86 8.94 -10.57
C MET A 58 3.35 8.71 -10.68
N ARG A 59 2.92 7.75 -11.51
CA ARG A 59 1.49 7.39 -11.65
C ARG A 59 0.96 6.50 -10.53
N ALA A 60 1.81 5.61 -10.00
CA ALA A 60 1.44 4.72 -8.92
C ALA A 60 1.21 5.46 -7.59
N ILE A 61 1.95 6.54 -7.31
CA ILE A 61 1.82 7.34 -6.07
C ILE A 61 0.37 7.79 -5.80
N PRO A 62 -0.30 8.55 -6.68
CA PRO A 62 -1.68 9.00 -6.42
C PRO A 62 -2.65 7.81 -6.34
N MET A 63 -2.44 6.76 -7.14
CA MET A 63 -3.30 5.57 -7.10
C MET A 63 -3.23 4.84 -5.75
N ILE A 64 -2.03 4.71 -5.19
CA ILE A 64 -1.82 4.09 -3.88
C ILE A 64 -2.47 4.95 -2.79
N ILE A 65 -2.28 6.27 -2.83
CA ILE A 65 -2.91 7.20 -1.88
C ILE A 65 -4.44 7.07 -1.93
N ASP A 66 -5.03 7.21 -3.11
CA ASP A 66 -6.49 7.14 -3.29
C ASP A 66 -7.06 5.80 -2.83
N THR A 67 -6.33 4.70 -3.09
CA THR A 67 -6.76 3.34 -2.69
C THR A 67 -6.70 3.18 -1.18
N ILE A 68 -5.61 3.60 -0.52
CA ILE A 68 -5.48 3.51 0.93
C ILE A 68 -6.56 4.35 1.61
N GLU A 69 -6.75 5.60 1.19
CA GLU A 69 -7.76 6.49 1.80
C GLU A 69 -9.20 6.01 1.57
N LYS A 70 -9.49 5.37 0.42
CA LYS A 70 -10.82 4.81 0.11
C LYS A 70 -11.13 3.56 0.92
N TYR A 71 -10.16 2.66 1.11
CA TYR A 71 -10.40 1.34 1.70
C TYR A 71 -9.96 1.20 3.15
N GLU A 72 -9.08 2.06 3.65
CA GLU A 72 -8.71 2.15 5.07
C GLU A 72 -8.78 3.63 5.55
N PRO A 73 -10.00 4.16 5.77
CA PRO A 73 -10.21 5.58 6.07
C PRO A 73 -9.70 6.02 7.46
N ARG A 74 -9.24 5.08 8.30
CA ARG A 74 -8.64 5.36 9.61
C ARG A 74 -7.18 5.82 9.51
N VAL A 75 -6.65 5.85 8.30
CA VAL A 75 -5.25 6.12 7.98
C VAL A 75 -5.13 7.35 7.10
N HIS A 76 -4.15 8.18 7.41
CA HIS A 76 -3.68 9.25 6.53
C HIS A 76 -2.30 8.93 5.99
N VAL A 77 -2.13 9.06 4.67
CA VAL A 77 -0.86 8.81 3.99
C VAL A 77 0.00 10.06 4.06
N ALA A 78 1.18 9.95 4.68
CA ALA A 78 2.15 11.04 4.78
C ALA A 78 3.10 11.09 3.57
N ALA A 79 3.54 9.93 3.10
CA ALA A 79 4.43 9.80 1.94
C ALA A 79 4.31 8.41 1.30
N VAL A 80 4.54 8.35 -0.01
CA VAL A 80 4.67 7.09 -0.77
C VAL A 80 6.03 7.10 -1.45
N ASP A 81 6.82 6.08 -1.17
CA ASP A 81 8.12 5.80 -1.76
C ASP A 81 8.13 4.38 -2.35
N PHE A 82 9.27 4.00 -2.95
CA PHE A 82 9.50 2.65 -3.46
C PHE A 82 10.82 2.12 -2.91
N ILE A 83 10.88 0.82 -2.63
CA ILE A 83 12.08 0.18 -2.13
C ILE A 83 13.09 0.03 -3.27
N ALA A 84 14.26 0.65 -3.11
CA ALA A 84 15.39 0.43 -4.00
C ALA A 84 16.09 -0.89 -3.66
N ASN A 85 15.64 -1.98 -4.28
CA ASN A 85 16.19 -3.33 -4.12
C ASN A 85 16.63 -3.92 -5.47
N GLU A 86 17.17 -5.14 -5.45
CA GLU A 86 17.57 -5.86 -6.68
C GLU A 86 16.37 -6.09 -7.62
N GLN A 87 15.15 -6.23 -7.08
CA GLN A 87 13.94 -6.45 -7.87
C GLN A 87 13.57 -5.21 -8.71
N GLU A 88 13.97 -4.02 -8.29
CA GLU A 88 13.81 -2.80 -9.09
C GLU A 88 14.59 -2.90 -10.41
N LEU A 89 15.77 -3.53 -10.39
CA LEU A 89 16.58 -3.78 -11.59
C LEU A 89 15.91 -4.80 -12.52
N ASP A 90 15.12 -5.71 -11.95
CA ASP A 90 14.27 -6.66 -12.67
C ASP A 90 12.93 -6.05 -13.12
N GLY A 91 12.71 -4.76 -12.87
CA GLY A 91 11.51 -4.02 -13.28
C GLY A 91 10.32 -4.15 -12.33
N ILE A 92 10.52 -4.67 -11.12
CA ILE A 92 9.46 -4.82 -10.12
C ILE A 92 9.44 -3.60 -9.20
N LEU A 93 8.28 -2.95 -9.11
CA LEU A 93 8.06 -1.82 -8.20
C LEU A 93 7.44 -2.31 -6.89
N THR A 94 8.22 -2.21 -5.80
CA THR A 94 7.72 -2.49 -4.44
C THR A 94 7.40 -1.16 -3.72
N PRO A 95 6.12 -0.83 -3.49
CA PRO A 95 5.76 0.41 -2.81
C PRO A 95 6.11 0.34 -1.32
N LYS A 96 6.38 1.50 -0.73
CA LYS A 96 6.62 1.68 0.70
C LYS A 96 5.90 2.95 1.14
N VAL A 97 5.02 2.85 2.13
CA VAL A 97 4.15 3.96 2.51
C VAL A 97 4.42 4.37 3.95
N GLN A 98 4.48 5.67 4.19
CA GLN A 98 4.47 6.25 5.52
C GLN A 98 3.05 6.70 5.86
N VAL A 99 2.52 6.19 6.96
CA VAL A 99 1.12 6.40 7.36
C VAL A 99 1.01 6.89 8.79
N THR A 100 -0.01 7.71 9.06
CA THR A 100 -0.42 8.08 10.42
C THR A 100 -1.80 7.50 10.69
N VAL A 101 -1.97 6.87 11.85
CA VAL A 101 -3.23 6.26 12.27
C VAL A 101 -3.96 7.16 13.25
N ASP A 102 -5.25 7.36 13.06
CA ASP A 102 -6.12 8.08 13.99
C ASP A 102 -6.62 7.17 15.10
N GLU A 103 -5.99 7.27 16.28
CA GLU A 103 -6.31 6.44 17.44
C GLU A 103 -7.69 6.71 18.06
N THR A 104 -8.36 7.82 17.69
CA THR A 104 -9.68 8.19 18.23
C THR A 104 -10.81 7.26 17.78
N THR A 105 -10.58 6.45 16.74
CA THR A 105 -11.61 5.62 16.08
C THR A 105 -11.36 4.11 16.24
N LEU A 106 -10.41 3.72 17.11
CA LEU A 106 -10.03 2.32 17.37
C LEU A 106 -10.87 1.65 18.47
#